data_AF-A0A939Y895-F1
#
_entry.id   AF-A0A939Y895-F1
#
_cell.length_a   1.000
_cell.length_b   1.000
_cell.length_c   1.000
_cell.angle_alpha   90.00
_cell.angle_beta   90.00
_cell.angle_gamma   90.00
#
_symmetry.space_group_name_H-M   'P 1'
#
loop_
_entity.id
_entity.type
_entity.pdbx_description
1 polymer ?
#
loop_
_entity_poly.entity_id
_entity_poly.type
_entity_poly.pdbx_seq_one_letter_code
_entity_poly.pdbx_strand_id
1 'polypeptide(L)'
;MKRLLLLAISILFLLNAYSQTYSASIHQDGRFITAYFGRNAFRDAYTAASDGQIITLSEGEYTALDGPVTKSVSIIGYGGFITSSGYETAKYTLIKNLSIEADNVKVEGIYSGTISIGACKGTVIRHCDIRTATASQPHEDTRIEQCAVGDLNILGTAKNLVASNTTIDRMDRNAESNMATFQNCVIYTWYPNSHYAVYRNCVLGYDGYGTIYPALPSLYYNTVFTSLYRFNEDARYNNSALTTPPTLNQDGQCTFSCRTLSFTSMFGLYKTFPADPKDVPNGSDDKPVGPMGGTGFIIYPDVPRGYGTIDTRMGADQTIHVYVRAYSNNPAATGLTKYRYCWNGRFHEMQEENMLYRNGLYYIDTILRIPDDVIADRNYALGKCYLDLFIYDNTGTCSPMVGATIFDQDPPVVTMEDLPLAVNNRKLQIRWTGKDDWSGIQDYTVVIEKEQGVYSSEKKFVTTSTEYLFEDVEDGLYYIYVLARDSVGNESTRGYSGQYVSFYYMDTEPPVTSFTVNNVSQGSVKASSSGAHIMWSATDNEAGVKKYNVYYSEENGPFILWKPDLTEPGAYFYGQKGHTYRIIVTATDNYENVEEIKPERAIQVVF
;
A
#
# COMPACT_ATOMS: atom_id res chain seq x y z
N MET A 1 21.10 73.53 13.39
CA MET A 1 21.61 72.15 13.54
C MET A 1 20.52 71.10 13.68
N LYS A 2 19.56 71.18 14.63
CA LYS A 2 18.50 70.16 14.81
C LYS A 2 17.61 69.90 13.57
N ARG A 3 17.28 70.92 12.77
CA ARG A 3 16.49 70.76 11.52
C ARG A 3 17.27 70.11 10.37
N LEU A 4 18.59 70.32 10.31
CA LEU A 4 19.48 69.67 9.32
C LEU A 4 19.76 68.21 9.70
N LEU A 5 19.84 67.91 11.00
CA LEU A 5 20.00 66.54 11.51
C LEU A 5 18.73 65.70 11.27
N LEU A 6 17.54 66.27 11.48
CA LEU A 6 16.29 65.59 11.14
C LEU A 6 16.16 65.36 9.64
N LEU A 7 16.51 66.34 8.79
CA LEU A 7 16.49 66.19 7.34
C LEU A 7 17.46 65.09 6.88
N ALA A 8 18.67 65.04 7.43
CA ALA A 8 19.65 64.01 7.14
C ALA A 8 19.20 62.62 7.61
N ILE A 9 18.57 62.50 8.79
CA ILE A 9 17.99 61.24 9.28
C ILE A 9 16.82 60.80 8.40
N SER A 10 15.92 61.70 8.01
CA SER A 10 14.84 61.37 7.05
C SER A 10 15.37 61.02 5.66
N ILE A 11 16.47 61.63 5.20
CA ILE A 11 17.16 61.24 3.97
C ILE A 11 17.84 59.87 4.12
N LEU A 12 18.35 59.50 5.31
CA LEU A 12 18.86 58.16 5.62
C LEU A 12 17.75 57.08 5.68
N PHE A 13 16.55 57.43 6.16
CA PHE A 13 15.37 56.56 6.06
C PHE A 13 14.82 56.48 4.63
N LEU A 14 14.90 57.55 3.84
CA LEU A 14 14.57 57.57 2.41
C LEU A 14 15.64 56.89 1.52
N LEU A 15 16.91 56.85 1.98
CA LEU A 15 18.01 56.11 1.34
C LEU A 15 17.87 54.59 1.51
N ASN A 16 17.21 54.13 2.57
CA ASN A 16 16.79 52.73 2.70
C ASN A 16 15.46 52.43 1.98
N ALA A 17 14.73 53.46 1.55
CA ALA A 17 13.53 53.36 0.73
C ALA A 17 13.83 53.52 -0.78
N TYR A 18 15.09 53.36 -1.19
CA TYR A 18 15.39 53.07 -2.60
C TYR A 18 14.69 51.76 -2.95
N SER A 19 13.93 51.76 -4.04
CA SER A 19 13.16 50.61 -4.52
C SER A 19 14.02 49.33 -4.47
N GLN A 20 13.80 48.49 -3.47
CA GLN A 20 14.43 47.18 -3.43
C GLN A 20 13.60 46.31 -4.36
N THR A 21 14.13 46.08 -5.55
CA THR A 21 13.39 45.61 -6.73
C THR A 21 12.84 44.19 -6.56
N TYR A 22 13.36 43.41 -5.61
CA TYR A 22 13.08 41.98 -5.43
C TYR A 22 12.94 41.63 -3.94
N SER A 23 11.94 40.80 -3.60
CA SER A 23 11.64 40.38 -2.22
C SER A 23 11.33 38.89 -2.16
N ALA A 24 11.63 38.26 -1.02
CA ALA A 24 11.24 36.89 -0.71
C ALA A 24 10.55 36.87 0.66
N SER A 25 9.52 36.05 0.84
CA SER A 25 8.82 35.90 2.12
C SER A 25 8.60 34.45 2.50
N ILE A 26 8.72 34.16 3.79
CA ILE A 26 8.41 32.84 4.35
C ILE A 26 6.99 32.87 4.92
N HIS A 27 6.22 31.82 4.62
CA HIS A 27 4.90 31.59 5.17
C HIS A 27 4.84 30.26 5.92
N GLN A 28 4.12 30.25 7.04
CA GLN A 28 3.75 29.06 7.80
C GLN A 28 2.23 29.08 8.00
N ASP A 29 1.55 28.02 7.61
CA ASP A 29 0.07 27.91 7.69
C ASP A 29 -0.66 29.12 7.08
N GLY A 30 -0.13 29.67 5.98
CA GLY A 30 -0.68 30.84 5.29
C GLY A 30 -0.43 32.20 5.96
N ARG A 31 0.32 32.24 7.08
CA ARG A 31 0.69 33.47 7.78
C ARG A 31 2.07 33.95 7.35
N PHE A 32 2.19 35.25 7.08
CA PHE A 32 3.46 35.91 6.75
C PHE A 32 4.37 35.94 7.98
N ILE A 33 5.61 35.45 7.87
CA ILE A 33 6.56 35.39 8.99
C ILE A 33 7.62 36.49 8.85
N THR A 34 8.39 36.45 7.78
CA THR A 34 9.58 37.30 7.60
C THR A 34 9.76 37.64 6.12
N ALA A 35 10.17 38.88 5.81
CA ALA A 35 10.60 39.29 4.48
C ALA A 35 12.12 39.47 4.40
N TYR A 36 12.66 39.09 3.24
CA TYR A 36 14.04 39.22 2.83
C TYR A 36 14.06 40.03 1.53
N PHE A 37 15.13 40.80 1.29
CA PHE A 37 15.18 41.74 0.18
C PHE A 37 16.51 41.69 -0.57
N GLY A 38 16.45 42.04 -1.86
CA GLY A 38 17.59 42.06 -2.75
C GLY A 38 17.87 40.73 -3.45
N ARG A 39 18.95 40.67 -4.21
CA ARG A 39 19.29 39.53 -5.10
C ARG A 39 19.48 38.20 -4.34
N ASN A 40 19.92 38.26 -3.08
CA ASN A 40 20.12 37.08 -2.23
C ASN A 40 18.90 36.71 -1.38
N ALA A 41 17.78 37.43 -1.51
CA ALA A 41 16.59 37.21 -0.67
C ALA A 41 16.09 35.76 -0.69
N PHE A 42 16.20 35.06 -1.83
CA PHE A 42 15.86 33.64 -1.94
C PHE A 42 16.78 32.76 -1.08
N ARG A 43 18.10 33.00 -1.09
CA ARG A 43 19.08 32.27 -0.25
C ARG A 43 18.82 32.50 1.24
N ASP A 44 18.56 33.75 1.60
CA ASP A 44 18.34 34.13 2.99
C ASP A 44 17.02 33.55 3.51
N ALA A 45 15.96 33.62 2.70
CA ALA A 45 14.67 32.98 2.99
C ALA A 45 14.81 31.46 3.10
N TYR A 46 15.50 30.81 2.16
CA TYR A 46 15.72 29.37 2.20
C TYR A 46 16.55 28.93 3.41
N THR A 47 17.57 29.70 3.79
CA THR A 47 18.40 29.43 4.97
C THR A 47 17.56 29.42 6.24
N ALA A 48 16.64 30.38 6.37
CA ALA A 48 15.74 30.49 7.52
C ALA A 48 14.53 29.55 7.47
N ALA A 49 14.15 29.05 6.29
CA ALA A 49 13.00 28.17 6.14
C ALA A 49 13.19 26.81 6.85
N SER A 50 12.10 26.22 7.29
CA SER A 50 12.00 24.84 7.80
C SER A 50 11.17 23.98 6.85
N ASP A 51 11.19 22.66 7.02
CA ASP A 51 10.35 21.75 6.24
C ASP A 51 8.85 22.11 6.35
N GLY A 52 8.12 21.92 5.25
CA GLY A 52 6.72 22.27 5.09
C GLY A 52 6.44 23.75 4.76
N GLN A 53 7.43 24.64 4.82
CA GLN A 53 7.21 26.07 4.61
C GLN A 53 7.16 26.48 3.13
N ILE A 54 6.50 27.61 2.89
CA ILE A 54 6.35 28.23 1.58
C ILE A 54 7.24 29.47 1.50
N ILE A 55 8.08 29.54 0.46
CA ILE A 55 8.90 30.69 0.11
C ILE A 55 8.26 31.34 -1.12
N THR A 56 7.72 32.54 -0.95
CA THR A 56 7.15 33.32 -2.05
C THR A 56 8.18 34.34 -2.53
N LEU A 57 8.36 34.47 -3.83
CA LEU A 57 9.30 35.37 -4.49
C LEU A 57 8.51 36.36 -5.37
N SER A 58 8.88 37.65 -5.30
CA SER A 58 8.38 38.63 -6.26
C SER A 58 9.01 38.44 -7.65
N GLU A 59 8.55 39.21 -8.64
CA GLU A 59 9.28 39.40 -9.90
C GLU A 59 10.75 39.77 -9.60
N GLY A 60 11.69 39.25 -10.38
CA GLY A 60 13.11 39.52 -10.17
C GLY A 60 14.07 38.39 -10.50
N GLU A 61 15.36 38.75 -10.62
CA GLU A 61 16.44 37.78 -10.73
C GLU A 61 17.08 37.53 -9.37
N TYR A 62 17.05 36.27 -8.92
CA TYR A 62 17.58 35.84 -7.63
C TYR A 62 18.87 35.02 -7.82
N THR A 63 19.82 35.21 -6.92
CA THR A 63 21.00 34.35 -6.86
C THR A 63 20.57 32.92 -6.48
N ALA A 64 20.90 31.94 -7.32
CA ALA A 64 20.67 30.51 -7.06
C ALA A 64 21.30 30.07 -5.72
N LEU A 65 20.80 29.00 -5.08
CA LEU A 65 21.41 28.46 -3.86
C LEU A 65 22.86 27.98 -4.12
N ASP A 66 23.70 27.98 -3.09
CA ASP A 66 25.08 27.45 -3.18
C ASP A 66 25.12 25.90 -3.23
N GLY A 67 23.99 25.24 -2.93
CA GLY A 67 23.82 23.79 -2.97
C GLY A 67 22.38 23.40 -3.28
N PRO A 68 22.04 22.10 -3.19
CA PRO A 68 20.69 21.63 -3.47
C PRO A 68 19.68 22.08 -2.41
N VAL A 69 18.40 22.08 -2.79
CA VAL A 69 17.26 22.16 -1.90
C VAL A 69 17.18 20.83 -1.14
N THR A 70 17.56 20.87 0.13
CA THR A 70 17.59 19.75 1.09
C THR A 70 16.50 19.85 2.15
N LYS A 71 15.61 20.84 2.05
CA LYS A 71 14.41 20.99 2.88
C LYS A 71 13.16 20.78 2.03
N SER A 72 12.12 20.16 2.59
CA SER A 72 10.84 19.97 1.92
C SER A 72 10.05 21.28 1.90
N VAL A 73 10.28 22.12 0.89
CA VAL A 73 9.69 23.47 0.81
C VAL A 73 8.91 23.68 -0.49
N SER A 74 7.99 24.64 -0.48
CA SER A 74 7.36 25.16 -1.71
C SER A 74 7.99 26.49 -2.08
N ILE A 75 8.50 26.63 -3.31
CA ILE A 75 9.09 27.86 -3.86
C ILE A 75 8.12 28.40 -4.90
N ILE A 76 7.51 29.54 -4.64
CA ILE A 76 6.47 30.15 -5.49
C ILE A 76 6.99 31.49 -6.01
N GLY A 77 7.21 31.58 -7.31
CA GLY A 77 7.58 32.81 -8.00
C GLY A 77 6.40 33.52 -8.64
N TYR A 78 6.70 34.67 -9.22
CA TYR A 78 5.80 35.47 -10.02
C TYR A 78 5.94 35.08 -11.49
N GLY A 79 5.05 34.20 -11.97
CA GLY A 79 4.82 33.86 -13.39
C GLY A 79 6.04 33.37 -14.19
N GLY A 80 6.02 32.10 -14.64
CA GLY A 80 7.07 31.57 -15.53
C GLY A 80 6.95 31.98 -16.99
N PHE A 81 5.79 32.47 -17.45
CA PHE A 81 5.51 32.65 -18.89
C PHE A 81 5.73 34.07 -19.38
N ILE A 82 6.52 34.20 -20.43
CA ILE A 82 6.65 35.44 -21.21
C ILE A 82 5.51 35.47 -22.23
N THR A 83 4.50 36.33 -22.04
CA THR A 83 3.46 36.51 -23.06
C THR A 83 4.06 37.20 -24.28
N SER A 84 3.90 36.60 -25.46
CA SER A 84 4.39 37.11 -26.74
C SER A 84 3.69 38.42 -27.15
N SER A 85 4.18 39.55 -26.64
CA SER A 85 4.08 40.87 -27.27
C SER A 85 4.98 41.89 -26.56
N GLY A 86 6.29 41.69 -26.69
CA GLY A 86 7.30 42.66 -26.25
C GLY A 86 8.38 42.02 -25.39
N TYR A 87 9.54 41.80 -25.99
CA TYR A 87 10.75 41.32 -25.32
C TYR A 87 11.30 42.25 -24.21
N GLU A 88 10.60 43.34 -23.87
CA GLU A 88 11.16 44.43 -23.07
C GLU A 88 10.52 44.66 -21.69
N THR A 89 9.46 43.94 -21.28
CA THR A 89 8.84 44.18 -19.95
C THR A 89 8.18 42.96 -19.28
N ALA A 90 8.52 41.72 -19.65
CA ALA A 90 7.99 40.56 -18.94
C ALA A 90 8.49 40.52 -17.49
N LYS A 91 7.56 40.59 -16.54
CA LYS A 91 7.82 40.47 -15.10
C LYS A 91 7.77 39.00 -14.72
N TYR A 92 8.92 38.42 -14.37
CA TYR A 92 9.03 37.01 -13.97
C TYR A 92 10.02 36.83 -12.81
N THR A 93 9.90 35.73 -12.09
CA THR A 93 10.95 35.28 -11.14
C THR A 93 11.96 34.41 -11.87
N LEU A 94 13.22 34.84 -11.91
CA LEU A 94 14.34 34.10 -12.51
C LEU A 94 15.23 33.49 -11.42
N ILE A 95 15.35 32.16 -11.47
CA ILE A 95 16.38 31.39 -10.74
C ILE A 95 17.16 30.59 -11.78
N LYS A 96 18.38 31.04 -12.09
CA LYS A 96 19.17 30.48 -13.20
C LYS A 96 19.39 28.96 -13.08
N ASN A 97 19.72 28.48 -11.89
CA ASN A 97 19.90 27.06 -11.59
C ASN A 97 19.23 26.72 -10.26
N LEU A 98 18.49 25.63 -10.22
CA LEU A 98 17.91 25.08 -8.98
C LEU A 98 18.18 23.58 -8.94
N SER A 99 18.78 23.08 -7.87
CA SER A 99 18.98 21.65 -7.65
C SER A 99 18.09 21.19 -6.50
N ILE A 100 17.46 20.02 -6.61
CA ILE A 100 16.48 19.49 -5.65
C ILE A 100 16.96 18.11 -5.18
N GLU A 101 17.11 17.92 -3.88
CA GLU A 101 17.46 16.62 -3.27
C GLU A 101 16.51 16.20 -2.14
N ALA A 102 15.66 17.11 -1.64
CA ALA A 102 14.63 16.77 -0.66
C ALA A 102 13.33 16.26 -1.31
N ASP A 103 12.61 15.44 -0.57
CA ASP A 103 11.28 14.96 -0.93
C ASP A 103 10.21 16.06 -0.84
N ASN A 104 9.15 15.92 -1.61
CA ASN A 104 7.95 16.77 -1.61
C ASN A 104 8.22 18.26 -1.85
N VAL A 105 9.32 18.59 -2.54
CA VAL A 105 9.63 19.97 -2.95
C VAL A 105 8.68 20.40 -4.07
N LYS A 106 8.12 21.60 -3.94
CA LYS A 106 7.25 22.20 -4.96
C LYS A 106 7.88 23.45 -5.52
N VAL A 107 7.85 23.61 -6.84
CA VAL A 107 8.37 24.78 -7.53
C VAL A 107 7.30 25.30 -8.46
N GLU A 108 6.86 26.54 -8.25
CA GLU A 108 5.80 27.16 -9.03
C GLU A 108 6.21 28.54 -9.57
N GLY A 109 5.85 28.85 -10.81
CA GLY A 109 5.85 30.23 -11.29
C GLY A 109 7.24 30.84 -11.49
N ILE A 110 8.26 30.03 -11.80
CA ILE A 110 9.63 30.51 -12.05
C ILE A 110 10.06 30.28 -13.50
N TYR A 111 10.91 31.17 -13.98
CA TYR A 111 11.78 30.92 -15.12
C TYR A 111 13.11 30.36 -14.62
N SER A 112 13.57 29.26 -15.20
CA SER A 112 14.85 28.64 -14.85
C SER A 112 15.66 28.22 -16.07
N GLY A 113 16.98 28.42 -15.99
CA GLY A 113 17.91 27.85 -16.97
C GLY A 113 17.99 26.34 -16.81
N THR A 114 18.25 25.88 -15.58
CA THR A 114 18.34 24.45 -15.28
C THR A 114 17.64 24.13 -13.96
N ILE A 115 16.75 23.14 -13.97
CA ILE A 115 16.28 22.45 -12.76
C ILE A 115 16.88 21.05 -12.74
N SER A 116 17.70 20.76 -11.73
CA SER A 116 18.30 19.44 -11.49
C SER A 116 17.51 18.69 -10.42
N ILE A 117 17.07 17.48 -10.72
CA ILE A 117 16.35 16.59 -9.79
C ILE A 117 17.30 15.48 -9.36
N GLY A 118 17.61 15.43 -8.07
CA GLY A 118 18.43 14.41 -7.43
C GLY A 118 17.61 13.19 -7.01
N ALA A 119 18.14 12.42 -6.07
CA ALA A 119 17.48 11.24 -5.54
C ALA A 119 16.38 11.63 -4.52
N CYS A 120 15.19 11.95 -5.00
CA CYS A 120 14.06 12.37 -4.18
C CYS A 120 12.71 11.85 -4.71
N LYS A 121 11.65 12.05 -3.90
CA LYS A 121 10.28 11.64 -4.18
C LYS A 121 9.30 12.80 -4.16
N GLY A 122 8.28 12.76 -5.02
CA GLY A 122 7.13 13.66 -4.96
C GLY A 122 7.44 15.12 -5.35
N THR A 123 8.46 15.34 -6.19
CA THR A 123 8.78 16.69 -6.70
C THR A 123 7.67 17.18 -7.62
N VAL A 124 7.16 18.39 -7.40
CA VAL A 124 6.14 19.01 -8.27
C VAL A 124 6.66 20.31 -8.85
N ILE A 125 6.68 20.42 -10.16
CA ILE A 125 7.07 21.64 -10.88
C ILE A 125 5.88 22.13 -11.69
N ARG A 126 5.42 23.35 -11.45
CA ARG A 126 4.17 23.87 -12.02
C ARG A 126 4.30 25.30 -12.53
N HIS A 127 3.63 25.66 -13.62
CA HIS A 127 3.60 27.06 -14.12
C HIS A 127 5.00 27.66 -14.34
N CYS A 128 5.97 26.83 -14.66
CA CYS A 128 7.37 27.22 -14.85
C CYS A 128 7.74 27.24 -16.34
N ASP A 129 8.71 28.08 -16.67
CA ASP A 129 9.44 28.02 -17.94
C ASP A 129 10.87 27.56 -17.66
N ILE A 130 11.22 26.39 -18.19
CA ILE A 130 12.42 25.65 -17.84
C ILE A 130 13.18 25.37 -19.12
N ARG A 131 14.36 25.96 -19.28
CA ARG A 131 15.19 25.65 -20.45
C ARG A 131 15.66 24.20 -20.42
N THR A 132 16.10 23.69 -19.28
CA THR A 132 16.53 22.30 -19.13
C THR A 132 16.11 21.71 -17.77
N ALA A 133 15.37 20.61 -17.78
CA ALA A 133 15.20 19.75 -16.62
C ALA A 133 16.17 18.57 -16.75
N THR A 134 16.92 18.24 -15.70
CA THR A 134 17.95 17.19 -15.75
C THR A 134 17.96 16.34 -14.49
N ALA A 135 18.32 15.07 -14.61
CA ALA A 135 18.49 14.17 -13.47
C ALA A 135 19.62 13.17 -13.76
N SER A 136 20.51 12.99 -12.78
CA SER A 136 21.60 11.99 -12.86
C SER A 136 21.39 10.80 -11.93
N GLN A 137 20.38 10.86 -11.05
CA GLN A 137 20.00 9.83 -10.10
C GLN A 137 18.51 9.50 -10.26
N PRO A 138 18.06 8.32 -9.81
CA PRO A 138 16.64 7.97 -9.85
C PRO A 138 15.79 8.88 -8.97
N HIS A 139 14.66 9.33 -9.50
CA HIS A 139 13.64 10.11 -8.79
C HIS A 139 12.27 9.44 -8.96
N GLU A 140 11.37 9.66 -8.01
CA GLU A 140 10.06 8.99 -7.95
C GLU A 140 8.92 10.00 -7.84
N ASP A 141 7.80 9.73 -8.51
CA ASP A 141 6.56 10.51 -8.46
C ASP A 141 6.74 12.01 -8.81
N THR A 142 7.64 12.30 -9.75
CA THR A 142 7.86 13.66 -10.26
C THR A 142 6.69 14.09 -11.15
N ARG A 143 6.15 15.30 -10.89
CA ARG A 143 5.05 15.91 -11.67
C ARG A 143 5.49 17.22 -12.31
N ILE A 144 5.24 17.38 -13.60
CA ILE A 144 5.50 18.61 -14.36
C ILE A 144 4.20 19.10 -14.99
N GLU A 145 3.61 20.14 -14.42
CA GLU A 145 2.23 20.52 -14.69
C GLU A 145 2.16 21.95 -15.24
N GLN A 146 1.52 22.14 -16.39
CA GLN A 146 1.32 23.48 -16.95
C GLN A 146 2.65 24.22 -17.07
N CYS A 147 3.68 23.59 -17.64
CA CYS A 147 5.01 24.17 -17.80
C CYS A 147 5.38 24.34 -19.28
N ALA A 148 6.40 25.16 -19.54
CA ALA A 148 7.18 25.10 -20.75
C ALA A 148 8.55 24.49 -20.42
N VAL A 149 8.94 23.45 -21.15
CA VAL A 149 10.23 22.78 -20.96
C VAL A 149 10.96 22.72 -22.29
N GLY A 150 12.19 23.22 -22.36
CA GLY A 150 13.06 23.01 -23.50
C GLY A 150 13.50 21.55 -23.55
N ASP A 151 14.56 21.22 -22.83
CA ASP A 151 15.09 19.87 -22.74
C ASP A 151 14.58 19.17 -21.47
N LEU A 152 13.76 18.14 -21.61
CA LEU A 152 13.31 17.27 -20.53
C LEU A 152 14.22 16.04 -20.47
N ASN A 153 15.35 16.17 -19.78
CA ASN A 153 16.38 15.12 -19.64
C ASN A 153 16.28 14.40 -18.30
N ILE A 154 15.08 13.91 -17.98
CA ILE A 154 14.79 13.24 -16.70
C ILE A 154 14.11 11.88 -16.90
N LEU A 155 13.73 11.51 -18.13
CA LEU A 155 12.96 10.30 -18.39
C LEU A 155 13.80 9.06 -18.07
N GLY A 156 15.09 9.08 -18.41
CA GLY A 156 15.98 7.93 -18.24
C GLY A 156 16.20 7.49 -16.78
N THR A 157 15.89 8.34 -15.80
CA THR A 157 16.04 8.03 -14.37
C THR A 157 14.72 8.08 -13.59
N ALA A 158 13.61 8.43 -14.24
CA ALA A 158 12.33 8.58 -13.58
C ALA A 158 11.70 7.26 -13.15
N LYS A 159 10.92 7.29 -12.06
CA LYS A 159 9.88 6.32 -11.74
C LYS A 159 8.58 7.08 -11.55
N ASN A 160 7.53 6.72 -12.27
CA ASN A 160 6.22 7.40 -12.25
C ASN A 160 6.28 8.91 -12.61
N LEU A 161 7.03 9.29 -13.65
CA LEU A 161 6.99 10.66 -14.16
C LEU A 161 5.65 10.96 -14.83
N VAL A 162 5.02 12.08 -14.43
CA VAL A 162 3.81 12.60 -15.05
C VAL A 162 4.05 14.03 -15.55
N ALA A 163 3.82 14.26 -16.83
CA ALA A 163 3.75 15.61 -17.39
C ALA A 163 2.32 15.88 -17.89
N SER A 164 1.71 16.98 -17.44
CA SER A 164 0.34 17.33 -17.83
C SER A 164 0.20 18.79 -18.24
N ASN A 165 -0.51 19.05 -19.34
CA ASN A 165 -0.71 20.40 -19.89
C ASN A 165 0.62 21.13 -20.15
N THR A 166 1.66 20.40 -20.54
CA THR A 166 3.04 20.91 -20.64
C THR A 166 3.51 20.91 -22.09
N THR A 167 4.24 21.95 -22.48
CA THR A 167 4.97 21.99 -23.77
C THR A 167 6.40 21.55 -23.55
N ILE A 168 6.92 20.67 -24.41
CA ILE A 168 8.25 20.08 -24.31
C ILE A 168 8.97 20.22 -25.67
N ASP A 169 10.18 20.80 -25.74
CA ASP A 169 10.96 20.81 -26.99
C ASP A 169 11.48 19.42 -27.31
N ARG A 170 12.24 18.85 -26.38
CA ARG A 170 13.01 17.62 -26.56
C ARG A 170 12.97 16.80 -25.28
N MET A 171 13.12 15.50 -25.44
CA MET A 171 13.20 14.55 -24.34
C MET A 171 14.39 13.64 -24.54
N ASP A 172 15.04 13.25 -23.44
CA ASP A 172 16.00 12.17 -23.43
C ASP A 172 15.31 10.81 -23.64
N ARG A 173 16.11 9.73 -23.63
CA ARG A 173 15.60 8.37 -23.84
C ARG A 173 15.25 7.72 -22.51
N ASN A 174 14.29 6.81 -22.53
CA ASN A 174 14.00 5.91 -21.43
C ASN A 174 13.86 4.46 -21.91
N ALA A 175 13.34 3.61 -21.03
CA ALA A 175 13.14 2.19 -21.19
C ALA A 175 11.74 1.79 -20.68
N GLU A 176 11.37 0.53 -20.93
CA GLU A 176 10.10 -0.04 -20.45
C GLU A 176 9.95 0.00 -18.92
N SER A 177 11.05 -0.14 -18.18
CA SER A 177 11.04 -0.11 -16.71
C SER A 177 10.83 1.28 -16.09
N ASN A 178 10.87 2.34 -16.91
CA ASN A 178 10.69 3.73 -16.49
C ASN A 178 9.79 4.50 -17.47
N MET A 179 8.65 3.90 -17.82
CA MET A 179 7.63 4.54 -18.64
C MET A 179 7.10 5.83 -18.00
N ALA A 180 6.98 6.89 -18.81
CA ALA A 180 6.39 8.16 -18.39
C ALA A 180 4.90 8.24 -18.77
N THR A 181 4.16 9.18 -18.18
CA THR A 181 2.80 9.54 -18.60
C THR A 181 2.75 10.99 -19.06
N PHE A 182 2.24 11.22 -20.28
CA PHE A 182 2.01 12.55 -20.84
C PHE A 182 0.52 12.75 -21.07
N GLN A 183 -0.03 13.84 -20.55
CA GLN A 183 -1.44 14.18 -20.70
C GLN A 183 -1.60 15.62 -21.20
N ASN A 184 -2.34 15.82 -22.29
CA ASN A 184 -2.61 17.14 -22.86
C ASN A 184 -1.31 17.92 -23.18
N CYS A 185 -0.26 17.21 -23.61
CA CYS A 185 1.06 17.79 -23.84
C CYS A 185 1.31 18.07 -25.33
N VAL A 186 2.13 19.09 -25.60
CA VAL A 186 2.70 19.33 -26.94
C VAL A 186 4.19 19.00 -26.86
N ILE A 187 4.61 17.97 -27.59
CA ILE A 187 5.99 17.52 -27.63
C ILE A 187 6.51 17.82 -29.02
N TYR A 188 7.40 18.79 -29.12
CA TYR A 188 7.89 19.25 -30.41
C TYR A 188 8.78 18.20 -31.07
N THR A 189 9.76 17.64 -30.36
CA THR A 189 10.73 16.70 -30.91
C THR A 189 10.60 15.35 -30.23
N TRP A 190 9.77 14.50 -30.81
CA TRP A 190 9.49 13.14 -30.35
C TRP A 190 10.24 12.10 -31.19
N TYR A 191 10.81 11.10 -30.51
CA TYR A 191 11.60 10.03 -31.13
C TYR A 191 10.93 8.66 -30.94
N PRO A 192 10.34 8.08 -31.99
CA PRO A 192 9.50 6.90 -31.88
C PRO A 192 10.13 5.71 -31.16
N ASN A 193 11.36 5.34 -31.53
CA ASN A 193 12.04 4.12 -31.05
C ASN A 193 12.73 4.27 -29.68
N SER A 194 12.57 5.40 -28.98
CA SER A 194 13.35 5.66 -27.76
C SER A 194 12.56 6.30 -26.62
N HIS A 195 11.26 6.53 -26.80
CA HIS A 195 10.39 7.15 -25.81
C HIS A 195 9.27 6.18 -25.43
N TYR A 196 9.41 5.56 -24.26
CA TYR A 196 8.47 4.61 -23.66
C TYR A 196 7.48 5.37 -22.78
N ALA A 197 6.22 5.51 -23.18
CA ALA A 197 5.26 6.26 -22.39
C ALA A 197 3.80 5.98 -22.73
N VAL A 198 2.93 6.43 -21.82
CA VAL A 198 1.50 6.57 -22.05
C VAL A 198 1.20 8.01 -22.46
N TYR A 199 0.74 8.21 -23.69
CA TYR A 199 0.35 9.51 -24.24
C TYR A 199 -1.17 9.65 -24.28
N ARG A 200 -1.71 10.72 -23.70
CA ARG A 200 -3.16 11.01 -23.68
C ARG A 200 -3.41 12.43 -24.16
N ASN A 201 -4.19 12.60 -25.21
CA ASN A 201 -4.54 13.93 -25.75
C ASN A 201 -3.31 14.77 -26.15
N CYS A 202 -2.25 14.13 -26.65
CA CYS A 202 -0.98 14.79 -26.93
C CYS A 202 -0.83 15.18 -28.42
N VAL A 203 0.04 16.14 -28.69
CA VAL A 203 0.57 16.41 -30.04
C VAL A 203 2.05 16.06 -30.05
N LEU A 204 2.45 15.15 -30.93
CA LEU A 204 3.82 14.64 -31.07
C LEU A 204 4.41 15.05 -32.41
N GLY A 205 5.42 15.91 -32.37
CA GLY A 205 6.18 16.31 -33.55
C GLY A 205 7.29 15.31 -33.85
N TYR A 206 7.25 14.71 -35.02
CA TYR A 206 8.24 13.75 -35.50
C TYR A 206 9.16 14.42 -36.52
N ASP A 207 10.47 14.39 -36.24
CA ASP A 207 11.54 14.89 -37.12
C ASP A 207 12.07 13.74 -37.99
N GLY A 208 11.25 13.25 -38.92
CA GLY A 208 11.63 12.17 -39.82
C GLY A 208 10.67 11.99 -40.99
N TYR A 209 11.06 11.15 -41.95
CA TYR A 209 10.29 10.84 -43.15
C TYR A 209 9.76 9.41 -43.10
N GLY A 210 8.52 9.21 -43.58
CA GLY A 210 7.95 7.89 -43.77
C GLY A 210 7.30 7.29 -42.53
N THR A 211 7.43 5.98 -42.41
CA THR A 211 6.71 5.17 -41.43
C THR A 211 7.27 5.32 -40.01
N ILE A 212 6.39 5.53 -39.03
CA ILE A 212 6.72 5.64 -37.61
C ILE A 212 6.72 4.25 -36.97
N TYR A 213 7.74 3.97 -36.16
CA TYR A 213 7.91 2.74 -35.37
C TYR A 213 7.99 3.07 -33.88
N PRO A 214 6.86 3.13 -33.16
CA PRO A 214 6.87 3.43 -31.73
C PRO A 214 7.62 2.38 -30.91
N ALA A 215 8.25 2.81 -29.82
CA ALA A 215 8.82 1.92 -28.80
C ALA A 215 7.69 1.17 -28.09
N LEU A 216 7.70 -0.16 -28.12
CA LEU A 216 6.79 -1.00 -27.34
C LEU A 216 7.26 -1.08 -25.89
N PRO A 217 6.39 -1.02 -24.86
CA PRO A 217 4.91 -1.09 -24.93
C PRO A 217 4.22 0.27 -24.82
N SER A 218 4.70 1.33 -25.50
CA SER A 218 4.07 2.66 -25.42
C SER A 218 2.61 2.65 -25.89
N LEU A 219 1.78 3.45 -25.21
CA LEU A 219 0.34 3.53 -25.47
C LEU A 219 -0.03 4.95 -25.90
N TYR A 220 -0.91 5.06 -26.90
CA TYR A 220 -1.28 6.34 -27.49
C TYR A 220 -2.80 6.48 -27.52
N TYR A 221 -3.32 7.44 -26.74
CA TYR A 221 -4.73 7.74 -26.59
C TYR A 221 -4.99 9.15 -27.12
N ASN A 222 -5.85 9.30 -28.13
CA ASN A 222 -6.20 10.59 -28.70
C ASN A 222 -4.95 11.47 -28.99
N THR A 223 -3.93 10.87 -29.62
CA THR A 223 -2.64 11.53 -29.83
C THR A 223 -2.44 11.83 -31.31
N VAL A 224 -2.12 13.08 -31.61
CA VAL A 224 -1.87 13.55 -32.98
C VAL A 224 -0.38 13.50 -33.26
N PHE A 225 0.01 12.88 -34.37
CA PHE A 225 1.37 12.93 -34.88
C PHE A 225 1.46 13.98 -35.99
N THR A 226 2.45 14.87 -35.90
CA THR A 226 2.72 15.90 -36.92
C THR A 226 4.16 15.81 -37.39
N SER A 227 4.40 16.07 -38.67
CA SER A 227 5.76 16.19 -39.21
C SER A 227 6.36 17.53 -38.82
N LEU A 228 7.51 17.53 -38.17
CA LEU A 228 8.30 18.73 -37.99
C LEU A 228 8.95 19.12 -39.33
N TYR A 229 8.57 20.27 -39.89
CA TYR A 229 9.27 20.84 -41.03
C TYR A 229 10.42 21.70 -40.50
N ARG A 230 11.68 21.22 -40.62
CA ARG A 230 12.83 22.11 -40.43
C ARG A 230 12.91 23.05 -41.63
N PHE A 231 12.52 24.31 -41.46
CA PHE A 231 13.09 25.35 -42.30
C PHE A 231 14.55 25.48 -41.88
N ASN A 232 15.47 24.90 -42.66
CA ASN A 232 16.83 25.40 -42.64
C ASN A 232 16.75 26.89 -43.03
N GLU A 233 17.38 27.75 -42.23
CA GLU A 233 17.44 29.20 -42.44
C GLU A 233 18.01 29.56 -43.83
N ASP A 234 18.72 28.62 -44.46
CA ASP A 234 19.13 28.66 -45.85
C ASP A 234 18.02 28.17 -46.79
N ALA A 235 17.23 29.13 -47.27
CA ALA A 235 16.36 28.97 -48.42
C ALA A 235 17.10 28.27 -49.58
N ARG A 236 16.76 27.01 -49.90
CA ARG A 236 16.96 26.43 -51.25
C ARG A 236 16.39 25.04 -51.56
N TYR A 237 15.45 24.49 -50.80
CA TYR A 237 14.71 23.31 -51.26
C TYR A 237 13.20 23.46 -50.98
N ASN A 238 12.46 23.83 -52.03
CA ASN A 238 11.04 23.51 -52.14
C ASN A 238 10.93 21.98 -52.29
N ASN A 239 10.95 21.26 -51.18
CA ASN A 239 10.46 19.89 -51.18
C ASN A 239 8.97 19.94 -50.83
N SER A 240 8.17 19.41 -51.76
CA SER A 240 6.72 19.24 -51.66
C SER A 240 6.29 18.91 -50.24
N ALA A 241 5.24 19.60 -49.76
CA ALA A 241 4.47 19.20 -48.60
C ALA A 241 4.35 17.66 -48.57
N LEU A 242 4.60 17.04 -47.41
CA LEU A 242 4.33 15.62 -47.23
C LEU A 242 2.86 15.38 -47.60
N THR A 243 2.64 14.83 -48.79
CA THR A 243 1.30 14.49 -49.31
C THR A 243 0.80 13.17 -48.76
N THR A 244 1.64 12.44 -48.02
CA THR A 244 1.31 11.17 -47.39
C THR A 244 1.52 11.28 -45.88
N PRO A 245 0.48 11.04 -45.05
CA PRO A 245 0.63 11.01 -43.60
C PRO A 245 1.67 9.96 -43.18
N PRO A 246 2.42 10.17 -42.08
CA PRO A 246 3.25 9.12 -41.54
C PRO A 246 2.35 7.92 -41.18
N THR A 247 2.56 6.80 -41.84
CA THR A 247 1.94 5.52 -41.50
C THR A 247 2.65 4.92 -40.29
N LEU A 248 1.91 4.49 -39.28
CA LEU A 248 2.46 3.80 -38.12
C LEU A 248 2.52 2.32 -38.47
N ASN A 249 3.70 1.71 -38.44
CA ASN A 249 3.85 0.30 -38.76
C ASN A 249 4.10 -0.46 -37.46
N GLN A 250 3.02 -0.98 -36.88
CA GLN A 250 2.94 -2.27 -36.21
C GLN A 250 1.57 -2.46 -35.53
N ASP A 251 0.91 -3.57 -35.86
CA ASP A 251 0.03 -4.39 -35.01
C ASP A 251 -0.94 -3.69 -34.03
N GLY A 252 -1.65 -2.65 -34.49
CA GLY A 252 -2.93 -2.24 -33.90
C GLY A 252 -2.89 -1.37 -32.64
N GLN A 253 -1.76 -0.77 -32.25
CA GLN A 253 -1.69 -0.04 -30.96
C GLN A 253 -1.83 1.48 -31.02
N CYS A 254 -2.34 2.06 -32.12
CA CYS A 254 -2.62 3.49 -32.20
C CYS A 254 -3.93 3.79 -32.95
N THR A 255 -4.74 4.67 -32.37
CA THR A 255 -5.88 5.29 -33.05
C THR A 255 -5.41 6.38 -34.00
N PHE A 256 -5.63 6.18 -35.30
CA PHE A 256 -5.41 7.19 -36.33
C PHE A 256 -6.57 8.20 -36.35
N SER A 257 -6.30 9.46 -36.02
CA SER A 257 -7.05 10.60 -36.58
C SER A 257 -6.03 11.66 -36.99
N CYS A 258 -5.43 11.47 -38.16
CA CYS A 258 -4.61 12.50 -38.77
C CYS A 258 -5.51 13.37 -39.67
N ARG A 259 -5.73 14.63 -39.29
CA ARG A 259 -5.63 15.68 -40.31
C ARG A 259 -4.15 15.99 -40.45
N THR A 260 -3.62 15.88 -41.67
CA THR A 260 -2.27 16.32 -41.96
C THR A 260 -2.22 17.83 -41.84
N LEU A 261 -1.77 18.32 -40.69
CA LEU A 261 -1.48 19.72 -40.48
C LEU A 261 0.04 19.87 -40.47
N SER A 262 0.55 20.72 -41.36
CA SER A 262 1.96 21.10 -41.32
C SER A 262 2.22 21.78 -39.98
N PHE A 263 3.40 21.55 -39.40
CA PHE A 263 3.74 22.17 -38.13
C PHE A 263 3.56 23.69 -38.14
N THR A 264 3.90 24.36 -39.25
CA THR A 264 3.69 25.80 -39.50
C THR A 264 2.22 26.23 -39.58
N SER A 265 1.30 25.29 -39.83
CA SER A 265 -0.15 25.53 -39.81
C SER A 265 -0.73 25.40 -38.40
N MET A 266 -0.15 24.57 -37.53
CA MET A 266 -0.57 24.48 -36.11
C MET A 266 0.15 25.49 -35.22
N PHE A 267 1.44 25.71 -35.48
CA PHE A 267 2.35 26.52 -34.67
C PHE A 267 3.06 27.57 -35.51
N GLY A 268 3.59 28.61 -34.86
CA GLY A 268 4.41 29.65 -35.51
C GLY A 268 5.56 29.08 -36.36
N LEU A 269 6.09 29.89 -37.29
CA LEU A 269 7.30 29.53 -38.06
C LEU A 269 8.53 29.32 -37.16
N TYR A 270 8.53 29.97 -35.99
CA TYR A 270 9.54 29.82 -34.96
C TYR A 270 9.02 28.89 -33.88
N LYS A 271 9.85 27.97 -33.39
CA LYS A 271 9.56 27.23 -32.15
C LYS A 271 9.42 28.25 -31.02
N THR A 272 8.20 28.64 -30.70
CA THR A 272 7.91 29.54 -29.59
C THR A 272 7.78 28.71 -28.32
N PHE A 273 8.45 29.17 -27.27
CA PHE A 273 8.41 28.64 -25.91
C PHE A 273 7.95 29.76 -24.98
N PRO A 274 6.83 29.62 -24.25
CA PRO A 274 5.81 28.55 -24.38
C PRO A 274 5.22 28.48 -25.80
N ALA A 275 4.57 27.36 -26.14
CA ALA A 275 3.95 27.19 -27.46
C ALA A 275 3.00 28.35 -27.79
N ASP A 276 3.24 29.02 -28.91
CA ASP A 276 2.39 30.09 -29.46
C ASP A 276 1.71 29.60 -30.76
N PRO A 277 0.59 28.87 -30.64
CA PRO A 277 -0.15 28.33 -31.77
C PRO A 277 -0.86 29.44 -32.58
N LYS A 278 -0.82 29.36 -33.92
CA LYS A 278 -1.50 30.33 -34.80
C LYS A 278 -3.03 30.24 -34.70
N ASP A 279 -3.53 29.03 -34.53
CA ASP A 279 -4.89 28.70 -34.14
C ASP A 279 -4.76 27.93 -32.83
N VAL A 280 -4.95 28.59 -31.69
CA VAL A 280 -4.80 27.95 -30.39
C VAL A 280 -5.62 26.66 -30.38
N PRO A 281 -4.99 25.47 -30.26
CA PRO A 281 -5.75 24.24 -30.12
C PRO A 281 -6.47 24.38 -28.80
N ASN A 282 -7.76 24.69 -28.88
CA ASN A 282 -8.59 24.71 -27.72
C ASN A 282 -8.88 23.27 -27.33
N GLY A 283 -8.80 23.02 -26.03
CA GLY A 283 -9.51 21.93 -25.44
C GLY A 283 -10.99 22.10 -25.77
N SER A 284 -11.72 21.02 -25.63
CA SER A 284 -13.19 21.02 -25.72
C SER A 284 -13.92 21.80 -24.62
N ASP A 285 -13.18 22.30 -23.63
CA ASP A 285 -13.66 23.34 -22.71
C ASP A 285 -13.49 24.75 -23.32
N ASP A 286 -13.19 24.82 -24.62
CA ASP A 286 -12.88 26.00 -25.41
C ASP A 286 -11.69 26.83 -24.88
N LYS A 287 -10.88 26.25 -24.00
CA LYS A 287 -9.68 26.88 -23.44
C LYS A 287 -8.42 26.40 -24.17
N PRO A 288 -7.37 27.23 -24.29
CA PRO A 288 -6.09 26.81 -24.86
C PRO A 288 -5.58 25.51 -24.25
N VAL A 289 -5.06 24.54 -25.03
CA VAL A 289 -4.33 23.36 -24.51
C VAL A 289 -2.85 23.71 -24.27
N GLY A 290 -2.28 23.20 -23.17
CA GLY A 290 -0.85 23.32 -22.86
C GLY A 290 -0.57 24.32 -21.72
N PRO A 291 0.57 25.03 -21.73
CA PRO A 291 1.00 25.90 -20.61
C PRO A 291 0.04 27.06 -20.32
N MET A 292 -0.85 27.38 -21.27
CA MET A 292 -1.82 28.47 -21.19
C MET A 292 -3.16 28.07 -20.53
N GLY A 293 -3.35 26.80 -20.15
CA GLY A 293 -4.56 26.31 -19.45
C GLY A 293 -5.26 25.12 -20.12
N GLY A 294 -6.56 24.95 -19.85
CA GLY A 294 -7.46 23.98 -20.51
C GLY A 294 -7.50 22.55 -19.94
N THR A 295 -8.63 21.85 -20.13
CA THR A 295 -8.78 20.43 -19.76
C THR A 295 -8.25 19.46 -20.83
N GLY A 296 -7.82 19.96 -22.00
CA GLY A 296 -7.46 19.15 -23.18
C GLY A 296 -8.63 18.90 -24.13
N PHE A 297 -8.41 18.12 -25.19
CA PHE A 297 -9.45 17.74 -26.17
C PHE A 297 -10.44 16.70 -25.58
N ILE A 298 -11.69 17.06 -25.25
CA ILE A 298 -12.83 16.15 -24.94
C ILE A 298 -13.54 15.71 -26.23
N ILE A 299 -13.30 16.34 -27.39
CA ILE A 299 -13.73 15.76 -28.67
C ILE A 299 -12.73 14.67 -29.01
N TYR A 300 -13.04 13.47 -28.54
CA TYR A 300 -12.38 12.25 -28.97
C TYR A 300 -12.40 12.20 -30.50
N PRO A 301 -11.33 11.76 -31.18
CA PRO A 301 -11.44 11.27 -32.55
C PRO A 301 -12.59 10.27 -32.63
N ASP A 302 -13.11 10.01 -33.83
CA ASP A 302 -14.12 8.97 -34.05
C ASP A 302 -13.51 7.59 -33.86
N VAL A 303 -13.09 7.31 -32.63
CA VAL A 303 -12.60 6.03 -32.16
C VAL A 303 -13.79 5.22 -31.69
N PRO A 304 -13.81 3.90 -31.95
CA PRO A 304 -14.74 3.00 -31.29
C PRO A 304 -14.77 3.29 -29.80
N ARG A 305 -15.96 3.39 -29.20
CA ARG A 305 -16.08 3.58 -27.75
C ARG A 305 -16.68 2.32 -27.17
N GLY A 306 -15.96 1.74 -26.22
CA GLY A 306 -16.44 0.67 -25.36
C GLY A 306 -16.89 1.25 -24.03
N TYR A 307 -18.07 0.88 -23.58
CA TYR A 307 -18.54 1.08 -22.22
C TYR A 307 -19.11 -0.25 -21.76
N GLY A 308 -18.56 -0.81 -20.69
CA GLY A 308 -18.88 -2.15 -20.28
C GLY A 308 -18.63 -2.37 -18.80
N THR A 309 -19.19 -3.45 -18.32
CA THR A 309 -18.95 -3.97 -16.97
C THR A 309 -18.26 -5.30 -17.14
N ILE A 310 -17.03 -5.40 -16.66
CA ILE A 310 -16.36 -6.68 -16.50
C ILE A 310 -16.88 -7.23 -15.17
N ASP A 311 -17.53 -8.39 -15.17
CA ASP A 311 -17.91 -9.01 -13.91
C ASP A 311 -16.60 -9.45 -13.24
N THR A 312 -16.27 -8.77 -12.15
CA THR A 312 -15.08 -9.10 -11.35
C THR A 312 -15.31 -10.30 -10.45
N ARG A 313 -16.52 -10.90 -10.47
CA ARG A 313 -16.76 -12.19 -9.82
C ARG A 313 -16.12 -13.30 -10.62
N MET A 314 -15.22 -13.99 -9.96
CA MET A 314 -14.50 -15.13 -10.51
C MET A 314 -15.41 -16.36 -10.49
N GLY A 315 -15.48 -17.07 -11.61
CA GLY A 315 -16.08 -18.40 -11.70
C GLY A 315 -15.18 -19.44 -11.01
N ALA A 316 -15.76 -20.60 -10.68
CA ALA A 316 -15.07 -21.68 -9.94
C ALA A 316 -13.83 -22.27 -10.66
N ASP A 317 -13.60 -21.90 -11.92
CA ASP A 317 -12.48 -22.30 -12.76
C ASP A 317 -11.58 -21.11 -13.18
N GLN A 318 -11.55 -20.04 -12.38
CA GLN A 318 -10.78 -18.81 -12.63
C GLN A 318 -11.16 -18.11 -13.94
N THR A 319 -12.44 -18.23 -14.31
CA THR A 319 -13.01 -17.52 -15.43
C THR A 319 -13.69 -16.24 -14.99
N ILE A 320 -13.72 -15.26 -15.88
CA ILE A 320 -14.42 -13.99 -15.68
C ILE A 320 -15.38 -13.76 -16.84
N HIS A 321 -16.57 -13.26 -16.51
CA HIS A 321 -17.55 -12.88 -17.51
C HIS A 321 -17.30 -11.44 -17.97
N VAL A 322 -16.97 -11.29 -19.24
CA VAL A 322 -16.70 -9.99 -19.85
C VAL A 322 -17.90 -9.58 -20.68
N TYR A 323 -18.62 -8.57 -20.22
CA TYR A 323 -19.72 -7.97 -20.96
C TYR A 323 -19.41 -6.52 -21.33
N VAL A 324 -19.18 -6.28 -22.62
CA VAL A 324 -18.87 -4.94 -23.13
C VAL A 324 -19.86 -4.54 -24.20
N ARG A 325 -20.40 -3.33 -24.06
CA ARG A 325 -21.16 -2.66 -25.11
C ARG A 325 -20.25 -1.68 -25.80
N ALA A 326 -20.27 -1.67 -27.12
CA ALA A 326 -19.46 -0.75 -27.88
C ALA A 326 -20.24 -0.16 -29.04
N TYR A 327 -19.83 1.03 -29.46
CA TYR A 327 -20.32 1.66 -30.67
C TYR A 327 -19.16 2.31 -31.40
N SER A 328 -19.26 2.35 -32.73
CA SER A 328 -18.33 3.13 -33.55
C SER A 328 -19.03 4.39 -34.01
N ASN A 329 -18.38 5.54 -33.80
CA ASN A 329 -18.77 6.80 -34.45
C ASN A 329 -18.08 7.00 -35.79
N ASN A 330 -17.19 6.07 -36.20
CA ASN A 330 -16.44 6.17 -37.45
C ASN A 330 -17.37 5.92 -38.65
N PRO A 331 -17.67 6.95 -39.48
CA PRO A 331 -18.58 6.81 -40.62
C PRO A 331 -17.98 5.94 -41.75
N ALA A 332 -16.67 5.67 -41.73
CA ALA A 332 -16.01 4.75 -42.65
C ALA A 332 -16.02 3.29 -42.15
N ALA A 333 -16.36 3.06 -40.88
CA ALA A 333 -16.45 1.71 -40.33
C ALA A 333 -17.80 1.08 -40.64
N THR A 334 -17.81 -0.12 -41.21
CA THR A 334 -19.04 -0.89 -41.43
C THR A 334 -19.38 -1.79 -40.23
N GLY A 335 -18.54 -1.78 -39.18
CA GLY A 335 -18.83 -2.38 -37.89
C GLY A 335 -17.60 -2.64 -37.01
N LEU A 336 -17.86 -3.11 -35.78
CA LEU A 336 -16.82 -3.58 -34.86
C LEU A 336 -16.66 -5.09 -35.03
N THR A 337 -15.42 -5.54 -35.21
CA THR A 337 -15.17 -6.90 -35.72
C THR A 337 -14.19 -7.71 -34.89
N LYS A 338 -13.40 -7.08 -34.01
CA LYS A 338 -12.32 -7.77 -33.27
C LYS A 338 -12.11 -7.14 -31.90
N TYR A 339 -11.58 -7.92 -30.96
CA TYR A 339 -11.04 -7.39 -29.71
C TYR A 339 -9.70 -8.05 -29.36
N ARG A 340 -8.91 -7.35 -28.54
CA ARG A 340 -7.73 -7.89 -27.85
C ARG A 340 -7.89 -7.66 -26.37
N TYR A 341 -7.23 -8.48 -25.58
CA TYR A 341 -7.06 -8.21 -24.17
C TYR A 341 -5.60 -8.40 -23.75
N CYS A 342 -5.21 -7.71 -22.69
CA CYS A 342 -3.96 -7.98 -22.01
C CYS A 342 -4.21 -8.20 -20.51
N TRP A 343 -3.40 -9.06 -19.92
CA TRP A 343 -3.39 -9.32 -18.49
C TRP A 343 -2.11 -8.71 -17.92
N ASN A 344 -2.23 -7.84 -16.91
CA ASN A 344 -1.08 -7.17 -16.30
C ASN A 344 -0.15 -6.51 -17.34
N GLY A 345 -0.72 -5.90 -18.39
CA GLY A 345 0.04 -5.28 -19.49
C GLY A 345 0.66 -6.26 -20.50
N ARG A 346 0.58 -7.57 -20.28
CA ARG A 346 1.06 -8.59 -21.21
C ARG A 346 -0.04 -8.95 -22.20
N PHE A 347 0.17 -8.64 -23.48
CA PHE A 347 -0.81 -8.97 -24.51
C PHE A 347 -0.95 -10.48 -24.65
N HIS A 348 -2.19 -10.95 -24.53
CA HIS A 348 -2.56 -12.31 -24.90
C HIS A 348 -3.23 -12.30 -26.27
N GLU A 349 -3.33 -13.49 -26.87
CA GLU A 349 -3.62 -13.69 -28.30
C GLU A 349 -4.86 -12.92 -28.79
N MET A 350 -4.82 -12.42 -30.03
CA MET A 350 -5.98 -11.80 -30.69
C MET A 350 -7.13 -12.80 -30.75
N GLN A 351 -8.26 -12.47 -30.11
CA GLN A 351 -9.50 -13.19 -30.33
C GLN A 351 -10.27 -12.51 -31.45
N GLU A 352 -10.26 -13.13 -32.63
CA GLU A 352 -11.08 -12.71 -33.76
C GLU A 352 -12.48 -13.31 -33.62
N GLU A 353 -13.30 -12.74 -32.74
CA GLU A 353 -14.72 -13.11 -32.64
C GLU A 353 -15.63 -12.03 -33.20
N ASN A 354 -16.68 -12.47 -33.92
CA ASN A 354 -17.71 -11.58 -34.42
C ASN A 354 -18.51 -11.02 -33.25
N MET A 355 -18.39 -9.71 -33.01
CA MET A 355 -19.23 -9.01 -32.02
C MET A 355 -20.70 -9.10 -32.40
N LEU A 356 -21.57 -9.34 -31.41
CA LEU A 356 -23.02 -9.38 -31.61
C LEU A 356 -23.51 -7.96 -31.88
N TYR A 357 -24.28 -7.73 -32.95
CA TYR A 357 -24.87 -6.42 -33.25
C TYR A 357 -26.37 -6.40 -32.97
N ARG A 358 -26.83 -5.49 -32.09
CA ARG A 358 -28.26 -5.30 -31.76
C ARG A 358 -28.54 -3.82 -31.48
N ASN A 359 -29.64 -3.28 -32.00
CA ASN A 359 -30.13 -1.91 -31.71
C ASN A 359 -29.07 -0.79 -31.87
N GLY A 360 -28.21 -0.86 -32.89
CA GLY A 360 -27.18 0.16 -33.13
C GLY A 360 -25.89 0.00 -32.32
N LEU A 361 -25.79 -1.04 -31.48
CA LEU A 361 -24.65 -1.31 -30.61
C LEU A 361 -24.05 -2.69 -30.90
N TYR A 362 -22.74 -2.82 -30.68
CA TYR A 362 -21.99 -4.06 -30.72
C TYR A 362 -21.74 -4.56 -29.30
N TYR A 363 -21.75 -5.87 -29.12
CA TYR A 363 -21.61 -6.51 -27.82
C TYR A 363 -20.51 -7.57 -27.87
N ILE A 364 -19.66 -7.57 -26.85
CA ILE A 364 -18.78 -8.68 -26.47
C ILE A 364 -19.43 -9.30 -25.25
N ASP A 365 -19.71 -10.59 -25.34
CA ASP A 365 -20.20 -11.42 -24.24
C ASP A 365 -19.37 -12.70 -24.29
N THR A 366 -18.29 -12.71 -23.52
CA THR A 366 -17.28 -13.78 -23.58
C THR A 366 -16.81 -14.13 -22.18
N ILE A 367 -16.25 -15.33 -22.06
CA ILE A 367 -15.67 -15.84 -20.82
C ILE A 367 -14.17 -15.93 -21.04
N LEU A 368 -13.40 -15.16 -20.27
CA LEU A 368 -11.94 -15.20 -20.32
C LEU A 368 -11.42 -15.95 -19.10
N ARG A 369 -10.47 -16.86 -19.32
CA ARG A 369 -9.73 -17.51 -18.23
C ARG A 369 -8.51 -16.69 -17.87
N ILE A 370 -8.23 -16.56 -16.57
CA ILE A 370 -6.99 -15.96 -16.08
C ILE A 370 -5.84 -16.96 -16.36
N PRO A 371 -4.78 -16.56 -17.07
CA PRO A 371 -3.64 -17.44 -17.34
C PRO A 371 -2.88 -17.83 -16.07
N ASP A 372 -2.38 -19.07 -16.00
CA ASP A 372 -1.62 -19.57 -14.85
C ASP A 372 -0.36 -18.73 -14.54
N ASP A 373 0.27 -18.15 -15.57
CA ASP A 373 1.44 -17.27 -15.40
C ASP A 373 1.10 -15.89 -14.82
N VAL A 374 -0.14 -15.42 -15.02
CA VAL A 374 -0.67 -14.19 -14.41
C VAL A 374 -0.96 -14.42 -12.94
N ILE A 375 -1.51 -15.59 -12.59
CA ILE A 375 -1.75 -16.01 -11.20
C ILE A 375 -0.45 -16.12 -10.41
N ALA A 376 0.60 -16.65 -11.05
CA ALA A 376 1.92 -16.79 -10.45
C ALA A 376 2.76 -15.48 -10.42
N ASP A 377 2.31 -14.40 -11.06
CA ASP A 377 3.09 -13.18 -11.21
C ASP A 377 3.18 -12.38 -9.90
N ARG A 378 4.34 -12.46 -9.25
CA ARG A 378 4.62 -11.76 -7.98
C ARG A 378 5.02 -10.30 -8.13
N ASN A 379 5.12 -9.77 -9.36
CA ASN A 379 5.44 -8.35 -9.58
C ASN A 379 4.22 -7.44 -9.32
N TYR A 380 3.03 -8.02 -9.22
CA TYR A 380 1.79 -7.35 -8.85
C TYR A 380 1.37 -7.79 -7.44
N ALA A 381 0.45 -7.04 -6.81
CA ALA A 381 -0.06 -7.41 -5.50
C ALA A 381 -0.74 -8.79 -5.56
N LEU A 382 -0.39 -9.69 -4.62
CA LEU A 382 -0.92 -11.06 -4.55
C LEU A 382 -2.46 -11.04 -4.55
N GLY A 383 -3.06 -11.97 -5.30
CA GLY A 383 -4.51 -12.05 -5.46
C GLY A 383 -5.11 -10.91 -6.28
N LYS A 384 -4.32 -10.20 -7.09
CA LYS A 384 -4.82 -9.12 -7.94
C LYS A 384 -4.26 -9.23 -9.36
N CYS A 385 -5.12 -8.99 -10.34
CA CYS A 385 -4.69 -8.81 -11.73
C CYS A 385 -5.47 -7.70 -12.41
N TYR A 386 -4.93 -7.22 -13.52
CA TYR A 386 -5.51 -6.19 -14.35
C TYR A 386 -5.85 -6.78 -15.71
N LEU A 387 -7.11 -6.64 -16.11
CA LEU A 387 -7.57 -6.95 -17.45
C LEU A 387 -7.80 -5.65 -18.20
N ASP A 388 -7.15 -5.49 -19.34
CA ASP A 388 -7.41 -4.39 -20.26
C ASP A 388 -7.94 -4.93 -21.58
N LEU A 389 -9.10 -4.42 -22.01
CA LEU A 389 -9.76 -4.81 -23.26
C LEU A 389 -9.67 -3.68 -24.30
N PHE A 390 -9.38 -4.06 -25.54
CA PHE A 390 -9.21 -3.21 -26.71
C PHE A 390 -10.16 -3.65 -27.81
N ILE A 391 -11.02 -2.76 -28.29
CA ILE A 391 -12.04 -3.08 -29.31
C ILE A 391 -11.69 -2.42 -30.62
N TYR A 392 -11.78 -3.16 -31.73
CA TYR A 392 -11.36 -2.69 -33.04
C TYR A 392 -12.54 -2.61 -34.00
N ASP A 393 -12.58 -1.54 -34.78
CA ASP A 393 -13.40 -1.51 -35.97
C ASP A 393 -12.77 -2.29 -37.14
N ASN A 394 -13.56 -2.48 -38.20
CA ASN A 394 -13.14 -3.16 -39.42
C ASN A 394 -12.03 -2.44 -40.21
N THR A 395 -11.67 -1.20 -39.82
CA THR A 395 -10.56 -0.44 -40.40
C THR A 395 -9.26 -0.57 -39.58
N GLY A 396 -9.34 -1.23 -38.41
CA GLY A 396 -8.22 -1.40 -37.49
C GLY A 396 -8.10 -0.29 -36.43
N THR A 397 -9.07 0.62 -36.33
CA THR A 397 -9.09 1.67 -35.29
C THR A 397 -9.50 1.07 -33.96
N CYS A 398 -8.72 1.34 -32.90
CA CYS A 398 -8.94 0.79 -31.56
C CYS A 398 -9.77 1.71 -30.65
N SER A 399 -10.49 1.16 -29.67
CA SER A 399 -11.17 1.92 -28.64
C SER A 399 -10.21 2.44 -27.57
N PRO A 400 -10.62 3.44 -26.76
CA PRO A 400 -10.08 3.60 -25.41
C PRO A 400 -10.17 2.27 -24.65
N MET A 401 -9.19 2.04 -23.78
CA MET A 401 -9.08 0.84 -22.95
C MET A 401 -10.27 0.72 -22.00
N VAL A 402 -10.90 -0.46 -21.98
CA VAL A 402 -11.83 -0.85 -20.91
C VAL A 402 -11.03 -1.72 -19.94
N GLY A 403 -10.60 -1.12 -18.83
CA GLY A 403 -9.82 -1.80 -17.81
C GLY A 403 -10.67 -2.26 -16.63
N ALA A 404 -10.32 -3.39 -16.03
CA ALA A 404 -10.83 -3.83 -14.74
C ALA A 404 -9.71 -4.39 -13.86
N THR A 405 -9.80 -4.07 -12.57
CA THR A 405 -9.03 -4.75 -11.54
C THR A 405 -9.84 -5.92 -11.02
N ILE A 406 -9.25 -7.10 -11.07
CA ILE A 406 -9.83 -8.34 -10.59
C ILE A 406 -9.08 -8.74 -9.33
N PHE A 407 -9.84 -9.17 -8.33
CA PHE A 407 -9.35 -9.61 -7.04
C PHE A 407 -9.69 -11.07 -6.87
N ASP A 408 -8.84 -11.79 -6.15
CA ASP A 408 -9.18 -13.09 -5.62
C ASP A 408 -10.45 -13.01 -4.77
N GLN A 409 -11.37 -13.94 -5.00
CA GLN A 409 -12.64 -14.05 -4.28
C GLN A 409 -12.82 -15.43 -3.66
N ASP A 410 -11.90 -16.36 -3.91
CA ASP A 410 -11.99 -17.70 -3.37
C ASP A 410 -11.42 -17.67 -1.95
N PRO A 411 -12.24 -17.92 -0.91
CA PRO A 411 -11.73 -17.92 0.44
C PRO A 411 -10.79 -19.11 0.67
N PRO A 412 -9.76 -18.96 1.53
CA PRO A 412 -8.91 -20.06 1.92
C PRO A 412 -9.69 -21.25 2.48
N VAL A 413 -9.10 -22.43 2.37
CA VAL A 413 -9.59 -23.65 3.03
C VAL A 413 -8.67 -23.99 4.20
N VAL A 414 -9.27 -24.27 5.37
CA VAL A 414 -8.56 -24.73 6.57
C VAL A 414 -8.93 -26.18 6.84
N THR A 415 -7.93 -27.01 7.16
CA THR A 415 -8.13 -28.39 7.61
C THR A 415 -7.50 -28.54 8.99
N MET A 416 -8.31 -28.86 10.00
CA MET A 416 -7.86 -29.12 11.38
C MET A 416 -7.45 -30.59 11.55
N GLU A 417 -6.41 -30.84 12.35
CA GLU A 417 -6.12 -32.19 12.85
C GLU A 417 -7.21 -32.64 13.83
N ASP A 418 -7.51 -33.94 13.87
CA ASP A 418 -8.56 -34.49 14.73
C ASP A 418 -8.25 -34.24 16.22
N LEU A 419 -9.21 -33.66 16.92
CA LEU A 419 -9.14 -33.41 18.36
C LEU A 419 -9.57 -34.66 19.16
N PRO A 420 -8.96 -34.89 20.33
CA PRO A 420 -9.47 -35.88 21.26
C PRO A 420 -10.88 -35.49 21.73
N LEU A 421 -11.74 -36.48 21.94
CA LEU A 421 -13.10 -36.24 22.48
C LEU A 421 -13.07 -35.66 23.90
N ALA A 422 -12.01 -35.94 24.66
CA ALA A 422 -11.89 -35.46 26.03
C ALA A 422 -10.43 -35.33 26.50
N VAL A 423 -10.14 -34.36 27.38
CA VAL A 423 -8.80 -34.02 27.90
C VAL A 423 -8.86 -33.79 29.40
N ASN A 424 -7.91 -34.38 30.15
CA ASN A 424 -7.95 -34.39 31.61
C ASN A 424 -6.93 -33.50 32.36
N ASN A 425 -6.05 -32.83 31.63
CA ASN A 425 -4.92 -32.08 32.19
C ASN A 425 -4.99 -30.57 31.89
N ARG A 426 -6.16 -30.06 31.49
CA ARG A 426 -6.42 -28.65 31.12
C ARG A 426 -5.54 -28.08 30.00
N LYS A 427 -4.84 -28.92 29.24
CA LYS A 427 -3.96 -28.51 28.15
C LYS A 427 -4.34 -29.19 26.84
N LEU A 428 -4.45 -28.42 25.76
CA LEU A 428 -4.76 -28.96 24.44
C LEU A 428 -3.90 -28.29 23.37
N GLN A 429 -3.07 -29.09 22.69
CA GLN A 429 -2.41 -28.65 21.47
C GLN A 429 -3.30 -28.90 20.27
N ILE A 430 -3.54 -27.87 19.48
CA ILE A 430 -4.24 -27.95 18.20
C ILE A 430 -3.28 -27.65 17.05
N ARG A 431 -3.52 -28.28 15.90
CA ARG A 431 -2.73 -28.10 14.67
C ARG A 431 -3.67 -28.05 13.46
N TRP A 432 -3.30 -27.28 12.45
CA TRP A 432 -4.08 -27.16 11.23
C TRP A 432 -3.18 -26.94 10.01
N THR A 433 -3.77 -27.06 8.83
CA THR A 433 -3.19 -26.63 7.56
C THR A 433 -4.14 -25.69 6.86
N GLY A 434 -3.58 -24.73 6.12
CA GLY A 434 -4.36 -23.83 5.27
C GLY A 434 -3.89 -23.92 3.83
N LYS A 435 -4.84 -23.84 2.89
CA LYS A 435 -4.58 -23.77 1.45
C LYS A 435 -5.33 -22.58 0.87
N ASP A 436 -4.63 -21.84 0.02
CA ASP A 436 -5.19 -20.79 -0.83
C ASP A 436 -4.54 -20.91 -2.22
N ASP A 437 -5.34 -20.77 -3.28
CA ASP A 437 -4.91 -21.05 -4.66
C ASP A 437 -4.38 -19.80 -5.41
N TRP A 438 -4.52 -18.58 -4.86
CA TRP A 438 -4.07 -17.37 -5.55
C TRP A 438 -3.47 -16.28 -4.65
N SER A 439 -4.23 -15.71 -3.72
CA SER A 439 -3.79 -14.58 -2.89
C SER A 439 -2.89 -15.00 -1.72
N GLY A 440 -2.83 -16.28 -1.39
CA GLY A 440 -2.07 -16.83 -0.29
C GLY A 440 -2.65 -16.45 1.08
N ILE A 441 -2.35 -17.25 2.10
CA ILE A 441 -2.87 -17.02 3.45
C ILE A 441 -2.07 -15.91 4.13
N GLN A 442 -2.79 -14.91 4.66
CA GLN A 442 -2.24 -13.83 5.48
C GLN A 442 -2.13 -14.24 6.95
N ASP A 443 -3.21 -14.73 7.54
CA ASP A 443 -3.28 -15.14 8.95
C ASP A 443 -4.43 -16.10 9.24
N TYR A 444 -4.46 -16.61 10.49
CA TYR A 444 -5.49 -17.48 11.03
C TYR A 444 -6.13 -16.85 12.27
N THR A 445 -7.45 -16.95 12.40
CA THR A 445 -8.19 -16.68 13.62
C THR A 445 -8.54 -17.98 14.31
N VAL A 446 -7.99 -18.21 15.50
CA VAL A 446 -8.32 -19.36 16.34
C VAL A 446 -9.44 -18.97 17.29
N VAL A 447 -10.48 -19.80 17.36
CA VAL A 447 -11.62 -19.58 18.25
C VAL A 447 -11.87 -20.79 19.13
N ILE A 448 -12.10 -20.53 20.43
CA ILE A 448 -12.56 -21.52 21.41
C ILE A 448 -13.84 -21.00 22.07
N GLU A 449 -14.89 -21.80 22.01
CA GLU A 449 -16.23 -21.46 22.47
C GLU A 449 -16.70 -22.49 23.51
N LYS A 450 -16.97 -22.03 24.74
CA LYS A 450 -17.48 -22.89 25.83
C LYS A 450 -19.00 -22.99 25.77
N GLU A 451 -19.54 -24.19 25.82
CA GLU A 451 -20.99 -24.41 25.94
C GLU A 451 -21.48 -24.12 27.37
N GLN A 452 -22.48 -23.25 27.52
CA GLN A 452 -23.09 -22.89 28.80
C GLN A 452 -24.64 -22.87 28.71
N GLY A 453 -25.24 -24.00 28.35
CA GLY A 453 -26.70 -24.11 28.21
C GLY A 453 -27.20 -23.31 27.00
N VAL A 454 -28.01 -22.27 27.20
CA VAL A 454 -28.54 -21.40 26.11
C VAL A 454 -27.53 -20.31 25.71
N TYR A 455 -26.42 -20.17 26.44
CA TYR A 455 -25.39 -19.17 26.20
C TYR A 455 -24.04 -19.85 25.90
N SER A 456 -23.16 -19.14 25.20
CA SER A 456 -21.76 -19.54 24.99
C SER A 456 -20.82 -18.37 25.27
N SER A 457 -19.61 -18.67 25.73
CA SER A 457 -18.55 -17.67 25.89
C SER A 457 -17.42 -17.95 24.90
N GLU A 458 -17.11 -16.98 24.04
CA GLU A 458 -16.12 -17.07 22.96
C GLU A 458 -14.82 -16.35 23.33
N LYS A 459 -13.67 -17.01 23.08
CA LYS A 459 -12.35 -16.35 23.03
C LYS A 459 -11.77 -16.54 21.63
N LYS A 460 -11.23 -15.47 21.04
CA LYS A 460 -10.58 -15.49 19.73
C LYS A 460 -9.27 -14.70 19.71
N PHE A 461 -8.32 -15.13 18.89
CA PHE A 461 -7.07 -14.41 18.63
C PHE A 461 -6.55 -14.73 17.23
N VAL A 462 -5.68 -13.87 16.71
CA VAL A 462 -5.09 -13.98 15.36
C VAL A 462 -3.64 -14.44 15.47
N THR A 463 -3.22 -15.34 14.59
CA THR A 463 -1.86 -15.88 14.52
C THR A 463 -1.46 -16.22 13.08
N THR A 464 -0.16 -16.24 12.78
CA THR A 464 0.38 -16.77 11.52
C THR A 464 0.92 -18.19 11.65
N SER A 465 1.00 -18.71 12.88
CA SER A 465 1.36 -20.11 13.15
C SER A 465 0.26 -21.06 12.70
N THR A 466 0.60 -22.34 12.53
CA THR A 466 -0.33 -23.43 12.18
C THR A 466 -0.57 -24.39 13.35
N GLU A 467 -0.27 -23.93 14.56
CA GLU A 467 -0.49 -24.66 15.81
C GLU A 467 -0.72 -23.68 16.96
N TYR A 468 -1.40 -24.15 18.01
CA TYR A 468 -1.58 -23.41 19.26
C TYR A 468 -1.74 -24.37 20.44
N LEU A 469 -1.22 -23.98 21.61
CA LEU A 469 -1.39 -24.70 22.87
C LEU A 469 -2.31 -23.90 23.80
N PHE A 470 -3.50 -24.44 24.07
CA PHE A 470 -4.34 -23.97 25.16
C PHE A 470 -3.79 -24.52 26.49
N GLU A 471 -3.62 -23.65 27.49
CA GLU A 471 -3.25 -24.00 28.85
C GLU A 471 -4.31 -23.51 29.84
N ASP A 472 -4.41 -24.17 30.99
CA ASP A 472 -5.30 -23.82 32.10
C ASP A 472 -6.78 -23.63 31.69
N VAL A 473 -7.26 -24.48 30.78
CA VAL A 473 -8.66 -24.46 30.31
C VAL A 473 -9.59 -25.00 31.39
N GLU A 474 -10.62 -24.24 31.73
CA GLU A 474 -11.65 -24.68 32.69
C GLU A 474 -12.42 -25.89 32.18
N ASP A 475 -12.92 -26.69 33.10
CA ASP A 475 -13.81 -27.82 32.81
C ASP A 475 -15.06 -27.38 32.04
N GLY A 476 -15.47 -28.20 31.06
CA GLY A 476 -16.63 -27.97 30.20
C GLY A 476 -16.49 -28.56 28.80
N LEU A 477 -17.56 -28.48 28.03
CA LEU A 477 -17.57 -28.84 26.60
C LEU A 477 -17.25 -27.60 25.76
N TYR A 478 -16.32 -27.74 24.83
CA TYR A 478 -15.84 -26.66 23.97
C TYR A 478 -15.92 -27.01 22.51
N TYR A 479 -16.25 -26.00 21.70
CA TYR A 479 -16.14 -26.02 20.25
C TYR A 479 -14.91 -25.21 19.84
N ILE A 480 -14.08 -25.79 18.98
CA ILE A 480 -12.85 -25.17 18.49
C ILE A 480 -12.90 -25.16 16.98
N TYR A 481 -12.59 -24.01 16.39
CA TYR A 481 -12.44 -23.86 14.95
C TYR A 481 -11.37 -22.83 14.63
N VAL A 482 -10.80 -22.95 13.44
CA VAL A 482 -9.77 -22.06 12.92
C VAL A 482 -10.22 -21.52 11.58
N LEU A 483 -10.22 -20.20 11.44
CA LEU A 483 -10.53 -19.52 10.18
C LEU A 483 -9.23 -18.99 9.57
N ALA A 484 -9.01 -19.19 8.28
CA ALA A 484 -7.93 -18.52 7.56
C ALA A 484 -8.45 -17.28 6.84
N ARG A 485 -7.60 -16.27 6.76
CA ARG A 485 -7.80 -15.07 5.96
C ARG A 485 -6.66 -14.91 4.97
N ASP A 486 -6.99 -14.58 3.74
CA ASP A 486 -6.01 -14.38 2.68
C ASP A 486 -5.46 -12.94 2.60
N SER A 487 -4.55 -12.68 1.64
CA SER A 487 -3.92 -11.37 1.45
C SER A 487 -4.84 -10.28 0.88
N VAL A 488 -6.03 -10.64 0.39
CA VAL A 488 -7.04 -9.68 -0.12
C VAL A 488 -8.24 -9.52 0.82
N GLY A 489 -8.31 -10.31 1.88
CA GLY A 489 -9.28 -10.24 2.95
C GLY A 489 -10.40 -11.28 2.90
N ASN A 490 -10.36 -12.30 2.03
CA ASN A 490 -11.36 -13.36 2.06
C ASN A 490 -11.14 -14.27 3.26
N GLU A 491 -12.22 -14.67 3.93
CA GLU A 491 -12.19 -15.50 5.14
C GLU A 491 -12.86 -16.86 4.92
N SER A 492 -12.19 -17.93 5.34
CA SER A 492 -12.72 -19.30 5.30
C SER A 492 -13.98 -19.44 6.16
N THR A 493 -14.84 -20.42 5.84
CA THR A 493 -16.04 -20.69 6.66
C THR A 493 -15.77 -21.64 7.83
N ARG A 494 -16.54 -21.50 8.93
CA ARG A 494 -16.43 -22.35 10.14
C ARG A 494 -16.58 -23.85 9.84
N GLY A 495 -17.34 -24.21 8.81
CA GLY A 495 -17.65 -25.60 8.47
C GLY A 495 -16.44 -26.43 8.05
N TYR A 496 -15.34 -25.79 7.64
CA TYR A 496 -14.13 -26.50 7.22
C TYR A 496 -13.26 -27.00 8.39
N SER A 497 -13.39 -26.41 9.57
CA SER A 497 -12.46 -26.64 10.70
C SER A 497 -13.14 -26.88 12.05
N GLY A 498 -14.48 -26.88 12.13
CA GLY A 498 -15.21 -27.05 13.38
C GLY A 498 -15.09 -28.45 13.99
N GLN A 499 -14.54 -28.52 15.21
CA GLN A 499 -14.46 -29.74 16.02
C GLN A 499 -14.83 -29.44 17.49
N TYR A 500 -15.06 -30.47 18.31
CA TYR A 500 -15.44 -30.34 19.72
C TYR A 500 -14.58 -31.20 20.64
N VAL A 501 -14.41 -30.76 21.89
CA VAL A 501 -13.60 -31.42 22.93
C VAL A 501 -14.16 -31.13 24.32
N SER A 502 -14.18 -32.15 25.18
CA SER A 502 -14.56 -31.99 26.60
C SER A 502 -13.34 -31.87 27.50
N PHE A 503 -13.20 -30.78 28.24
CA PHE A 503 -12.21 -30.66 29.32
C PHE A 503 -12.84 -31.10 30.63
N TYR A 504 -12.16 -31.96 31.38
CA TYR A 504 -12.58 -32.39 32.72
C TYR A 504 -11.34 -32.60 33.56
N TYR A 505 -11.22 -31.96 34.71
CA TYR A 505 -10.04 -32.15 35.55
C TYR A 505 -10.20 -33.36 36.45
N MET A 506 -9.16 -34.17 36.59
CA MET A 506 -9.07 -35.18 37.64
C MET A 506 -7.83 -34.90 38.47
N ASP A 507 -8.03 -34.56 39.75
CA ASP A 507 -6.94 -34.50 40.71
C ASP A 507 -6.32 -35.90 40.83
N THR A 508 -5.00 -35.98 40.78
CA THR A 508 -4.24 -37.23 40.91
C THR A 508 -3.22 -37.16 42.05
N GLU A 509 -3.11 -36.02 42.74
CA GLU A 509 -2.18 -35.83 43.83
C GLU A 509 -2.87 -36.16 45.16
N PRO A 510 -2.28 -37.03 46.01
CA PRO A 510 -2.86 -37.30 47.32
C PRO A 510 -2.57 -36.15 48.32
N PRO A 511 -3.41 -35.98 49.35
CA PRO A 511 -3.18 -34.99 50.40
C PRO A 511 -1.90 -35.26 51.22
N VAL A 512 -1.43 -34.24 51.92
CA VAL A 512 -0.28 -34.35 52.83
C VAL A 512 -0.70 -34.07 54.28
N THR A 513 -0.53 -35.06 55.17
CA THR A 513 -0.88 -34.92 56.61
C THR A 513 0.23 -34.30 57.45
N SER A 514 -0.13 -33.53 58.46
CA SER A 514 0.75 -33.17 59.58
C SER A 514 0.03 -33.43 60.89
N PHE A 515 0.70 -34.03 61.88
CA PHE A 515 0.03 -34.38 63.13
C PHE A 515 0.92 -34.15 64.36
N THR A 516 0.25 -34.05 65.51
CA THR A 516 0.87 -33.86 66.83
C THR A 516 0.26 -34.83 67.84
N VAL A 517 1.05 -35.24 68.83
CA VAL A 517 0.56 -35.99 69.99
C VAL A 517 0.84 -35.17 71.24
N ASN A 518 -0.19 -34.82 72.01
CA ASN A 518 -0.10 -33.93 73.17
C ASN A 518 0.67 -32.62 72.85
N ASN A 519 0.43 -32.02 71.67
CA ASN A 519 1.12 -30.83 71.14
C ASN A 519 2.61 -31.03 70.76
N VAL A 520 3.09 -32.26 70.66
CA VAL A 520 4.44 -32.58 70.17
C VAL A 520 4.34 -33.04 68.71
N SER A 521 5.06 -32.35 67.81
CA SER A 521 5.06 -32.63 66.36
C SER A 521 6.11 -33.64 65.91
N GLN A 522 7.07 -34.01 66.77
CA GLN A 522 8.11 -35.00 66.45
C GLN A 522 8.75 -35.58 67.72
N GLY A 523 9.18 -36.84 67.68
CA GLY A 523 9.92 -37.50 68.77
C GLY A 523 9.07 -38.47 69.58
N SER A 524 9.43 -38.66 70.85
CA SER A 524 8.77 -39.60 71.78
C SER A 524 8.00 -38.86 72.86
N VAL A 525 6.71 -39.18 73.00
CA VAL A 525 5.79 -38.60 73.98
C VAL A 525 5.53 -39.62 75.08
N LYS A 526 5.64 -39.22 76.35
CA LYS A 526 5.15 -40.04 77.47
C LYS A 526 3.68 -39.72 77.72
N ALA A 527 2.82 -40.72 77.67
CA ALA A 527 1.40 -40.60 77.93
C ALA A 527 1.08 -41.06 79.37
N SER A 528 0.07 -40.46 79.99
CA SER A 528 -0.48 -40.95 81.26
C SER A 528 -1.41 -42.14 81.00
N SER A 529 -1.79 -42.84 82.07
CA SER A 529 -2.81 -43.90 82.02
C SER A 529 -4.19 -43.42 81.55
N SER A 530 -4.40 -42.11 81.37
CA SER A 530 -5.63 -41.50 80.87
C SER A 530 -5.68 -41.32 79.34
N GLY A 531 -4.66 -41.77 78.60
CA GLY A 531 -4.63 -41.71 77.13
C GLY A 531 -3.70 -40.62 76.57
N ALA A 532 -3.33 -40.75 75.29
CA ALA A 532 -2.63 -39.73 74.51
C ALA A 532 -3.60 -39.08 73.52
N HIS A 533 -3.66 -37.75 73.50
CA HIS A 533 -4.50 -37.03 72.55
C HIS A 533 -3.71 -36.76 71.27
N ILE A 534 -4.19 -37.31 70.16
CA ILE A 534 -3.59 -37.18 68.84
C ILE A 534 -4.47 -36.21 68.05
N MET A 535 -3.86 -35.17 67.51
CA MET A 535 -4.53 -34.19 66.64
C MET A 535 -3.75 -34.09 65.35
N TRP A 536 -4.45 -33.92 64.23
CA TRP A 536 -3.81 -33.79 62.93
C TRP A 536 -4.43 -32.69 62.09
N SER A 537 -3.82 -32.41 60.96
CA SER A 537 -4.38 -31.62 59.87
C SER A 537 -3.85 -32.23 58.57
N ALA A 538 -4.52 -32.00 57.46
CA ALA A 538 -3.94 -32.27 56.17
C ALA A 538 -4.17 -31.09 55.25
N THR A 539 -3.24 -30.90 54.33
CA THR A 539 -3.34 -29.93 53.25
C THR A 539 -3.43 -30.69 51.95
N ASP A 540 -4.36 -30.27 51.12
CA ASP A 540 -4.52 -30.72 49.76
C ASP A 540 -4.69 -29.47 48.90
N ASN A 541 -3.99 -29.42 47.76
CA ASN A 541 -3.94 -28.19 46.97
C ASN A 541 -5.23 -27.97 46.16
N GLU A 542 -6.04 -29.01 45.92
CA GLU A 542 -7.13 -28.95 44.94
C GLU A 542 -8.39 -29.70 45.39
N ALA A 543 -8.36 -31.03 45.47
CA ALA A 543 -9.52 -31.85 45.84
C ALA A 543 -10.01 -31.63 47.27
N GLY A 544 -9.16 -31.15 48.18
CA GLY A 544 -9.47 -31.05 49.60
C GLY A 544 -9.49 -32.42 50.28
N VAL A 545 -9.42 -32.42 51.61
CA VAL A 545 -9.30 -33.66 52.40
C VAL A 545 -10.68 -34.23 52.71
N LYS A 546 -10.93 -35.47 52.30
CA LYS A 546 -12.20 -36.18 52.54
C LYS A 546 -12.22 -36.92 53.86
N LYS A 547 -11.14 -37.65 54.18
CA LYS A 547 -11.08 -38.55 55.34
C LYS A 547 -9.64 -38.89 55.75
N TYR A 548 -9.50 -39.46 56.94
CA TYR A 548 -8.23 -39.86 57.54
C TYR A 548 -8.26 -41.32 58.00
N ASN A 549 -7.14 -42.01 57.83
CA ASN A 549 -6.89 -43.30 58.46
C ASN A 549 -5.78 -43.16 59.49
N VAL A 550 -6.00 -43.70 60.68
CA VAL A 550 -4.99 -43.72 61.75
C VAL A 550 -4.48 -45.14 61.92
N TYR A 551 -3.15 -45.29 61.91
CA TYR A 551 -2.44 -46.54 62.09
C TYR A 551 -1.59 -46.47 63.36
N TYR A 552 -1.45 -47.59 64.07
CA TYR A 552 -0.42 -47.74 65.10
C TYR A 552 0.46 -48.96 64.85
N SER A 553 1.68 -48.92 65.36
CA SER A 553 2.62 -50.03 65.44
C SER A 553 3.03 -50.19 66.91
N GLU A 554 2.88 -51.38 67.48
CA GLU A 554 3.33 -51.71 68.84
C GLU A 554 4.72 -52.35 68.79
N GLU A 555 5.64 -51.91 69.66
CA GLU A 555 7.00 -52.45 69.79
C GLU A 555 7.76 -52.58 68.45
N ASN A 556 7.61 -51.56 67.58
CA ASN A 556 8.16 -51.51 66.21
C ASN A 556 7.69 -52.64 65.27
N GLY A 557 6.55 -53.27 65.56
CA GLY A 557 5.86 -54.18 64.65
C GLY A 557 5.29 -53.48 63.40
N PRO A 558 4.53 -54.22 62.56
CA PRO A 558 3.87 -53.63 61.40
C PRO A 558 2.82 -52.59 61.82
N PHE A 559 2.59 -51.58 60.98
CA PHE A 559 1.49 -50.65 61.16
C PHE A 559 0.15 -51.36 60.93
N ILE A 560 -0.73 -51.27 61.92
CA ILE A 560 -2.07 -51.83 61.91
C ILE A 560 -3.06 -50.66 61.86
N LEU A 561 -4.06 -50.75 60.99
CA LEU A 561 -5.14 -49.77 60.90
C LEU A 561 -5.97 -49.80 62.19
N TRP A 562 -6.07 -48.64 62.84
CA TRP A 562 -6.76 -48.48 64.11
C TRP A 562 -8.10 -47.80 63.98
N LYS A 563 -8.13 -46.67 63.26
CA LYS A 563 -9.36 -45.92 62.99
C LYS A 563 -9.43 -45.61 61.50
N PRO A 564 -10.31 -46.29 60.75
CA PRO A 564 -10.57 -45.95 59.37
C PRO A 564 -11.52 -44.76 59.22
N ASP A 565 -11.42 -44.09 58.08
CA ASP A 565 -12.42 -43.17 57.52
C ASP A 565 -12.89 -42.07 58.50
N LEU A 566 -11.98 -41.53 59.31
CA LEU A 566 -12.29 -40.42 60.21
C LEU A 566 -12.47 -39.13 59.41
N THR A 567 -13.49 -38.34 59.74
CA THR A 567 -13.68 -36.99 59.19
C THR A 567 -13.16 -35.90 60.14
N GLU A 568 -13.10 -36.21 61.43
CA GLU A 568 -12.64 -35.27 62.47
C GLU A 568 -11.14 -35.40 62.74
N PRO A 569 -10.40 -34.28 62.86
CA PRO A 569 -8.95 -34.28 63.01
C PRO A 569 -8.46 -34.53 64.45
N GLY A 570 -8.90 -35.62 65.07
CA GLY A 570 -8.39 -36.02 66.38
C GLY A 570 -8.91 -37.34 66.93
N ALA A 571 -8.09 -37.99 67.77
CA ALA A 571 -8.46 -39.20 68.49
C ALA A 571 -7.65 -39.37 69.78
N TYR A 572 -8.25 -39.99 70.80
CA TYR A 572 -7.55 -40.45 71.99
C TYR A 572 -7.06 -41.88 71.81
N PHE A 573 -5.76 -42.10 71.98
CA PHE A 573 -5.13 -43.41 71.94
C PHE A 573 -4.84 -43.91 73.36
N TYR A 574 -5.09 -45.19 73.61
CA TYR A 574 -4.92 -45.82 74.92
C TYR A 574 -4.01 -47.04 74.76
N GLY A 575 -2.80 -46.97 75.31
CA GLY A 575 -1.82 -48.06 75.29
C GLY A 575 -1.70 -48.78 76.62
N GLN A 576 -1.01 -49.93 76.62
CA GLN A 576 -0.65 -50.64 77.83
C GLN A 576 0.58 -50.00 78.50
N LYS A 577 0.57 -49.92 79.83
CA LYS A 577 1.70 -49.39 80.60
C LYS A 577 2.96 -50.22 80.34
N GLY A 578 4.06 -49.54 80.02
CA GLY A 578 5.35 -50.15 79.70
C GLY A 578 5.57 -50.43 78.22
N HIS A 579 4.60 -50.13 77.35
CA HIS A 579 4.67 -50.40 75.92
C HIS A 579 4.96 -49.14 75.10
N THR A 580 5.63 -49.32 73.97
CA THR A 580 5.92 -48.28 72.98
C THR A 580 5.06 -48.45 71.73
N TYR A 581 4.40 -47.37 71.34
CA TYR A 581 3.57 -47.30 70.15
C TYR A 581 4.14 -46.26 69.18
N ARG A 582 4.00 -46.50 67.87
CA ARG A 582 4.26 -45.53 66.80
C ARG A 582 2.97 -45.27 66.06
N ILE A 583 2.62 -44.01 65.83
CA ILE A 583 1.32 -43.64 65.25
C ILE A 583 1.53 -42.87 63.96
N ILE A 584 0.77 -43.19 62.91
CA ILE A 584 0.74 -42.49 61.62
C ILE A 584 -0.70 -42.16 61.27
N VAL A 585 -0.89 -41.01 60.62
CA VAL A 585 -2.14 -40.63 59.97
C VAL A 585 -1.87 -40.53 58.47
N THR A 586 -2.79 -41.04 57.64
CA THR A 586 -2.82 -40.76 56.20
C THR A 586 -4.14 -40.08 55.87
N ALA A 587 -4.14 -39.20 54.89
CA ALA A 587 -5.34 -38.57 54.37
C ALA A 587 -5.75 -39.15 53.00
N THR A 588 -7.03 -39.06 52.68
CA THR A 588 -7.61 -39.34 51.37
C THR A 588 -8.38 -38.10 50.93
N ASP A 589 -8.24 -37.71 49.67
CA ASP A 589 -8.94 -36.56 49.10
C ASP A 589 -10.36 -36.92 48.61
N ASN A 590 -11.03 -35.97 47.95
CA ASN A 590 -12.34 -36.18 47.34
C ASN A 590 -12.35 -37.01 46.05
N TYR A 591 -11.19 -37.20 45.40
CA TYR A 591 -11.00 -38.03 44.19
C TYR A 591 -10.50 -39.45 44.51
N GLU A 592 -10.40 -39.81 45.80
CA GLU A 592 -9.88 -41.09 46.31
C GLU A 592 -8.36 -41.28 46.11
N ASN A 593 -7.59 -40.20 45.91
CA ASN A 593 -6.14 -40.25 46.03
C ASN A 593 -5.74 -40.39 47.50
N VAL A 594 -4.89 -41.38 47.80
CA VAL A 594 -4.53 -41.76 49.17
C VAL A 594 -3.06 -41.45 49.45
N GLU A 595 -2.80 -40.76 50.55
CA GLU A 595 -1.44 -40.52 51.03
C GLU A 595 -0.75 -41.84 51.40
N GLU A 596 0.46 -42.04 50.90
CA GLU A 596 1.27 -43.22 51.23
C GLU A 596 1.68 -43.23 52.72
N ILE A 597 1.63 -44.42 53.35
CA ILE A 597 2.13 -44.61 54.71
C ILE A 597 3.66 -44.47 54.71
N LYS A 598 4.16 -43.42 55.36
CA LYS A 598 5.59 -43.13 55.50
C LYS A 598 6.06 -43.33 56.95
N PRO A 599 6.71 -44.46 57.30
CA PRO A 599 7.13 -44.79 58.66
C PRO A 599 7.93 -43.70 59.39
N GLU A 600 8.74 -42.95 58.66
CA GLU A 600 9.56 -41.83 59.15
C GLU A 600 8.72 -40.66 59.71
N ARG A 601 7.44 -40.57 59.36
CA ARG A 601 6.51 -39.55 59.88
C ARG A 601 5.82 -39.99 61.17
N ALA A 602 6.08 -41.20 61.66
CA ALA A 602 5.42 -41.70 62.86
C ALA A 602 5.87 -40.96 64.12
N ILE A 603 4.92 -40.64 65.01
CA ILE A 603 5.22 -40.15 66.35
C ILE A 603 5.22 -41.33 67.32
N GLN A 604 6.26 -41.41 68.17
CA GLN A 604 6.37 -42.44 69.18
C GLN A 604 5.65 -42.01 70.46
N VAL A 605 4.87 -42.92 71.05
CA VAL A 605 4.12 -42.73 72.29
C VAL A 605 4.45 -43.87 73.25
N VAL A 606 4.83 -43.55 74.47
CA VAL A 606 5.19 -44.52 75.52
C VAL A 606 4.22 -44.36 76.69
N PHE A 607 3.56 -45.45 77.10
CA PHE A 607 2.55 -45.47 78.18
C PHE A 607 3.07 -46.01 79.51
#